data_AF-A0AAD9L357-F1
#
_entry.id   AF-A0AAD9L357-F1
#
_cell.length_a   1.000
_cell.length_b   1.000
_cell.length_c   1.000
_cell.angle_alpha   90.00
_cell.angle_beta   90.00
_cell.angle_gamma   90.00
#
_symmetry.space_group_name_H-M   'P 1'
#
loop_
_entity.id
_entity.type
_entity.pdbx_description
1 polymer ?
#
loop_
_entity_poly.entity_id
_entity_poly.type
_entity_poly.pdbx_seq_one_letter_code
_entity_poly.pdbx_strand_id
1 'polypeptide(L)'
;MEKACRMARKTCVTVSSNACWNNKDKSSLALNSRWFDACGNIYHTADRGRSYAFIGVYAQEPPAFIYAKAGSSINSVSPSTQTVGVHRTFWINAQCLKSHNMLFKNVIVKDSFDDIRSALNSGAIDVGFLSEKEAGGNKKLGSVIRCASTGPAYMIRKDMVNEMQWFDRAVKRLIRTRDFKRMCQDADNKYGM
;
A
#
# COMPACT_ATOMS: atom_id res chain seq x y z
N MET A 1 -7.60 -14.77 0.41
CA MET A 1 -8.24 -15.16 -0.86
C MET A 1 -8.96 -16.51 -0.77
N GLU A 2 -8.27 -17.61 -0.44
CA GLU A 2 -8.84 -18.97 -0.46
C GLU A 2 -10.15 -19.12 0.33
N LYS A 3 -10.21 -18.60 1.57
CA LYS A 3 -11.44 -18.63 2.37
C LYS A 3 -12.61 -17.90 1.68
N ALA A 4 -12.37 -16.77 1.03
CA ALA A 4 -13.42 -16.04 0.31
C ALA A 4 -13.94 -16.86 -0.89
N CYS A 5 -13.04 -17.56 -1.60
CA CYS A 5 -13.42 -18.44 -2.71
C CYS A 5 -14.24 -19.65 -2.24
N ARG A 6 -13.82 -20.30 -1.15
CA ARG A 6 -14.60 -21.37 -0.51
C ARG A 6 -15.98 -20.89 -0.07
N MET A 7 -16.09 -19.70 0.53
CA MET A 7 -17.38 -19.12 0.92
C MET A 7 -18.32 -18.86 -0.26
N ALA A 8 -17.77 -18.62 -1.45
CA ALA A 8 -18.52 -18.43 -2.68
C ALA A 8 -18.71 -19.71 -3.51
N ARG A 9 -18.22 -20.87 -3.01
CA ARG A 9 -18.18 -22.14 -3.76
C ARG A 9 -17.49 -21.99 -5.13
N LYS A 10 -16.35 -21.28 -5.13
CA LYS A 10 -15.49 -21.06 -6.29
C LYS A 10 -14.10 -21.61 -6.04
N THR A 11 -13.43 -22.04 -7.10
CA THR A 11 -12.00 -22.41 -7.09
C THR A 11 -11.17 -21.19 -7.43
N CYS A 12 -10.13 -20.90 -6.66
CA CYS A 12 -9.20 -19.81 -6.91
C CYS A 12 -7.77 -20.31 -6.77
N VAL A 13 -6.87 -19.74 -7.57
CA VAL A 13 -5.43 -20.04 -7.55
C VAL A 13 -4.67 -18.75 -7.31
N THR A 14 -3.66 -18.80 -6.45
CA THR A 14 -2.73 -17.69 -6.25
C THR A 14 -1.52 -17.89 -7.16
N VAL A 15 -1.15 -16.85 -7.90
CA VAL A 15 0.07 -16.83 -8.71
C VAL A 15 0.97 -15.70 -8.21
N SER A 16 2.28 -15.95 -8.10
CA SER A 16 3.25 -14.92 -7.76
C SER A 16 3.69 -14.17 -9.01
N SER A 17 3.60 -12.84 -9.00
CA SER A 17 4.05 -11.98 -10.10
C SER A 17 4.34 -10.56 -9.62
N ASN A 18 5.35 -9.92 -10.20
CA ASN A 18 5.65 -8.50 -10.01
C ASN A 18 4.92 -7.59 -11.03
N ALA A 19 4.18 -8.16 -11.97
CA ALA A 19 3.53 -7.44 -13.07
C ALA A 19 2.18 -6.79 -12.70
N CYS A 20 1.92 -6.64 -11.40
CA CYS A 20 0.64 -6.15 -10.90
C CYS A 20 0.43 -4.66 -11.09
N TRP A 21 1.46 -3.83 -10.95
CA TRP A 21 1.35 -2.39 -11.15
C TRP A 21 2.68 -1.75 -11.53
N ASN A 22 2.65 -0.96 -12.60
CA ASN A 22 3.77 -0.15 -13.06
C ASN A 22 3.46 1.33 -12.83
N ASN A 23 4.30 1.99 -12.02
CA ASN A 23 4.12 3.40 -11.67
C ASN A 23 4.44 4.38 -12.83
N LYS A 24 5.25 3.96 -13.81
CA LYS A 24 5.58 4.74 -15.01
C LYS A 24 4.42 4.71 -16.00
N ASP A 25 3.94 3.51 -16.31
CA ASP A 25 2.91 3.30 -17.34
C ASP A 25 1.48 3.40 -16.79
N LYS A 26 1.34 3.54 -15.46
CA LYS A 26 0.05 3.61 -14.75
C LYS A 26 -0.89 2.45 -15.13
N SER A 27 -0.29 1.28 -15.30
CA SER A 27 -0.95 0.09 -15.86
C SER A 27 -0.46 -1.20 -15.20
N SER A 28 -1.13 -2.30 -15.51
CA SER A 28 -0.84 -3.66 -15.07
C SER A 28 -0.74 -4.54 -16.32
N LEU A 29 0.46 -5.00 -16.65
CA LEU A 29 0.69 -5.90 -17.77
C LEU A 29 -0.14 -7.18 -17.59
N ALA A 30 -0.08 -7.77 -16.40
CA ALA A 30 -0.72 -9.05 -16.14
C ALA A 30 -2.25 -9.00 -16.17
N LEU A 31 -2.87 -7.93 -15.65
CA LEU A 31 -4.33 -7.79 -15.75
C LEU A 31 -4.77 -7.54 -17.19
N ASN A 32 -4.04 -6.70 -17.94
CA ASN A 32 -4.35 -6.37 -19.34
C ASN A 32 -4.18 -7.59 -20.25
N SER A 33 -3.11 -8.37 -20.04
CA SER A 33 -2.83 -9.61 -20.77
C SER A 33 -3.58 -10.84 -20.23
N ARG A 34 -4.47 -10.65 -19.26
CA ARG A 34 -5.31 -11.71 -18.67
C ARG A 34 -4.50 -12.89 -18.11
N TRP A 35 -3.30 -12.63 -17.56
CA TRP A 35 -2.50 -13.66 -16.89
C TRP A 35 -3.15 -14.14 -15.59
N PHE A 36 -3.93 -13.26 -14.95
CA PHE A 36 -4.78 -13.56 -13.80
C PHE A 36 -5.92 -12.55 -13.72
N ASP A 37 -6.95 -12.88 -12.93
CA ASP A 37 -8.17 -12.08 -12.81
C ASP A 37 -8.03 -10.87 -11.89
N ALA A 38 -7.14 -10.95 -10.89
CA ALA A 38 -6.99 -9.93 -9.87
C ALA A 38 -5.57 -9.85 -9.30
N CYS A 39 -5.14 -8.63 -9.00
CA CYS A 39 -3.97 -8.34 -8.16
C CYS A 39 -4.41 -8.13 -6.72
N GLY A 40 -4.00 -9.03 -5.81
CA GLY A 40 -4.26 -8.89 -4.39
C GLY A 40 -3.32 -7.90 -3.69
N ASN A 41 -3.75 -7.44 -2.51
CA ASN A 41 -2.97 -6.55 -1.63
C ASN A 41 -2.57 -5.20 -2.30
N ILE A 42 -3.46 -4.67 -3.13
CA ILE A 42 -3.26 -3.38 -3.80
C ILE A 42 -4.14 -2.32 -3.14
N TYR A 43 -3.52 -1.21 -2.74
CA TYR A 43 -4.22 -0.05 -2.21
C TYR A 43 -4.82 0.79 -3.35
N HIS A 44 -6.05 1.26 -3.14
CA HIS A 44 -6.79 2.06 -4.11
C HIS A 44 -6.29 3.51 -4.09
N THR A 45 -5.32 3.84 -4.93
CA THR A 45 -4.87 5.22 -5.16
C THR A 45 -5.64 5.86 -6.31
N ALA A 46 -5.66 7.19 -6.39
CA ALA A 46 -6.33 7.90 -7.48
C ALA A 46 -5.84 7.44 -8.87
N ASP A 47 -4.53 7.24 -9.04
CA ASP A 47 -3.93 6.75 -10.28
C ASP A 47 -4.45 5.37 -10.66
N ARG A 48 -4.50 4.45 -9.69
CA ARG A 48 -4.94 3.07 -9.94
C ARG A 48 -6.44 2.99 -10.22
N GLY A 49 -7.26 3.77 -9.50
CA GLY A 49 -8.72 3.83 -9.70
C GLY A 49 -9.12 4.40 -11.06
N ARG A 50 -8.26 5.23 -11.69
CA ARG A 50 -8.47 5.66 -13.08
C ARG A 50 -8.31 4.50 -14.07
N SER A 51 -7.36 3.60 -13.87
CA SER A 51 -7.08 2.49 -14.79
C SER A 51 -7.85 1.20 -14.48
N TYR A 52 -8.11 0.91 -13.22
CA TYR A 52 -8.63 -0.37 -12.74
C TYR A 52 -9.79 -0.18 -11.77
N ALA A 53 -10.54 -1.26 -11.53
CA ALA A 53 -11.53 -1.32 -10.47
C ALA A 53 -10.97 -2.04 -9.24
N PHE A 54 -11.58 -1.77 -8.09
CA PHE A 54 -11.18 -2.33 -6.80
C PHE A 54 -12.36 -3.02 -6.14
N ILE A 55 -12.14 -4.25 -5.68
CA ILE A 55 -13.15 -5.05 -4.98
C ILE A 55 -12.55 -5.70 -3.74
N GLY A 56 -13.41 -6.09 -2.80
CA GLY A 56 -13.01 -6.89 -1.64
C GLY A 56 -12.00 -6.17 -0.75
N VAL A 57 -12.23 -4.90 -0.43
CA VAL A 57 -11.45 -4.18 0.58
C VAL A 57 -11.59 -4.93 1.91
N TYR A 58 -10.47 -5.33 2.51
CA TYR A 58 -10.47 -6.20 3.71
C TYR A 58 -9.81 -5.58 4.94
N ALA A 59 -9.17 -4.43 4.81
CA ALA A 59 -8.60 -3.69 5.93
C ALA A 59 -8.72 -2.17 5.67
N GLN A 60 -8.46 -1.37 6.71
CA GLN A 60 -8.33 0.07 6.56
C GLN A 60 -6.92 0.42 6.03
N GLU A 61 -6.80 1.59 5.40
CA GLU A 61 -5.50 2.14 5.02
C GLU A 61 -4.74 2.53 6.30
N PRO A 62 -3.51 2.03 6.53
CA PRO A 62 -2.73 2.49 7.65
C PRO A 62 -2.33 3.95 7.41
N PRO A 63 -2.29 4.80 8.44
CA PRO A 63 -1.92 6.20 8.26
C PRO A 63 -0.44 6.33 7.88
N ALA A 64 -0.14 7.26 6.97
CA ALA A 64 1.23 7.59 6.60
C ALA A 64 1.63 8.99 7.05
N PHE A 65 2.89 9.15 7.40
CA PHE A 65 3.45 10.41 7.88
C PHE A 65 4.89 10.58 7.37
N ILE A 66 5.40 11.79 7.52
CA ILE A 66 6.84 12.03 7.41
C ILE A 66 7.48 11.71 8.75
N TYR A 67 8.61 11.02 8.74
CA TYR A 67 9.37 10.66 9.92
C TYR A 67 10.78 11.18 9.83
N ALA A 68 11.30 11.75 10.92
CA ALA A 68 12.72 12.00 11.10
C ALA A 68 13.34 10.97 12.04
N LYS A 69 14.66 10.81 11.97
CA LYS A 69 15.40 9.94 12.88
C LYS A 69 15.08 10.28 14.34
N ALA A 70 14.89 9.26 15.19
CA ALA A 70 14.77 9.45 16.63
C ALA A 70 15.98 10.21 17.19
N GLY A 71 15.74 11.21 18.05
CA GLY A 71 16.79 12.09 18.59
C GLY A 71 17.31 13.18 17.64
N SER A 72 16.80 13.27 16.41
CA SER A 72 17.15 14.38 15.51
C SER A 72 16.56 15.73 15.94
N SER A 73 17.25 16.82 15.60
CA SER A 73 16.79 18.20 15.80
C SER A 73 15.69 18.64 14.82
N ILE A 74 15.37 17.83 13.80
CA ILE A 74 14.36 18.13 12.79
C ILE A 74 12.97 18.05 13.44
N ASN A 75 12.31 19.18 13.71
CA ASN A 75 11.01 19.23 14.37
C ASN A 75 9.83 19.49 13.43
N SER A 76 10.10 19.85 12.19
CA SER A 76 9.09 20.12 11.17
C SER A 76 9.55 19.63 9.80
N VAL A 77 8.57 19.42 8.92
CA VAL A 77 8.83 19.06 7.52
C VAL A 77 9.12 20.35 6.75
N SER A 78 10.24 20.38 6.05
CA SER A 78 10.67 21.48 5.18
C SER A 78 11.05 20.91 3.81
N PRO A 79 10.07 20.66 2.92
CA PRO A 79 10.32 19.95 1.67
C PRO A 79 11.42 20.60 0.82
N SER A 80 11.44 21.93 0.71
CA SER A 80 12.42 22.67 -0.10
C SER A 80 13.88 22.50 0.33
N THR A 81 14.15 22.02 1.55
CA THR A 81 15.52 21.84 2.07
C THR A 81 15.87 20.39 2.36
N GLN A 82 14.87 19.53 2.55
CA GLN A 82 15.06 18.14 3.00
C GLN A 82 15.09 17.13 1.84
N THR A 83 15.82 16.06 2.07
CA THR A 83 15.86 14.83 1.29
C THR A 83 14.90 13.81 1.88
N VAL A 84 13.94 13.33 1.09
CA VAL A 84 12.95 12.32 1.52
C VAL A 84 13.24 10.94 0.94
N GLY A 85 13.16 9.90 1.76
CA GLY A 85 13.09 8.52 1.31
C GLY A 85 11.64 8.06 1.07
N VAL A 86 11.38 7.43 -0.08
CA VAL A 86 10.05 6.93 -0.45
C VAL A 86 10.12 5.54 -1.07
N HIS A 87 9.03 4.77 -0.97
CA HIS A 87 8.94 3.46 -1.61
C HIS A 87 8.60 3.60 -3.10
N ARG A 88 9.20 2.77 -3.97
CA ARG A 88 9.01 2.81 -5.43
C ARG A 88 7.57 2.58 -5.86
N THR A 89 6.97 1.47 -5.44
CA THR A 89 5.68 0.98 -5.94
C THR A 89 4.54 0.97 -4.91
N PHE A 90 4.83 1.19 -3.63
CA PHE A 90 3.80 1.23 -2.60
C PHE A 90 2.90 2.47 -2.74
N TRP A 91 1.81 2.51 -1.99
CA TRP A 91 0.86 3.64 -2.05
C TRP A 91 1.44 4.92 -1.43
N ILE A 92 2.39 4.80 -0.49
CA ILE A 92 3.20 5.91 0.05
C ILE A 92 4.45 6.13 -0.79
N ASN A 93 4.29 6.82 -1.91
CA ASN A 93 5.37 7.04 -2.87
C ASN A 93 5.51 8.53 -3.22
N ALA A 94 6.52 8.85 -4.04
CA ALA A 94 6.80 10.20 -4.51
C ALA A 94 5.59 10.88 -5.17
N GLN A 95 4.77 10.12 -5.91
CA GLN A 95 3.61 10.67 -6.60
C GLN A 95 2.55 11.15 -5.60
N CYS A 96 2.36 10.43 -4.49
CA CYS A 96 1.47 10.89 -3.44
C CYS A 96 1.97 12.20 -2.83
N LEU A 97 3.25 12.30 -2.46
CA LEU A 97 3.81 13.53 -1.90
C LEU A 97 3.59 14.72 -2.84
N LYS A 98 3.78 14.52 -4.15
CA LYS A 98 3.49 15.54 -5.18
C LYS A 98 2.03 15.97 -5.18
N SER A 99 1.07 15.04 -5.05
CA SER A 99 -0.36 15.40 -4.98
C SER A 99 -0.74 16.19 -3.73
N HIS A 100 0.09 16.15 -2.69
CA HIS A 100 -0.04 16.95 -1.46
C HIS A 100 0.82 18.22 -1.47
N ASN A 101 1.35 18.63 -2.62
CA ASN A 101 2.27 19.77 -2.77
C ASN A 101 3.54 19.68 -1.89
N MET A 102 3.95 18.47 -1.52
CA MET A 102 5.18 18.22 -0.76
C MET A 102 6.34 17.96 -1.73
N LEU A 103 6.88 19.05 -2.29
CA LEU A 103 7.97 19.02 -3.25
C LEU A 103 9.31 19.04 -2.51
N PHE A 104 9.83 17.85 -2.23
CA PHE A 104 11.12 17.70 -1.56
C PHE A 104 12.29 18.06 -2.48
N LYS A 105 13.33 18.69 -1.92
CA LYS A 105 14.57 19.05 -2.64
C LYS A 105 15.15 17.85 -3.39
N ASN A 106 15.24 16.72 -2.70
CA ASN A 106 15.70 15.46 -3.24
C ASN A 106 14.74 14.33 -2.81
N VAL A 107 14.49 13.39 -3.72
CA VAL A 107 13.66 12.20 -3.46
C VAL A 107 14.49 10.96 -3.72
N ILE A 108 14.78 10.19 -2.68
CA ILE A 108 15.47 8.90 -2.77
C ILE A 108 14.42 7.79 -2.81
N VAL A 109 14.37 7.07 -3.93
CA VAL A 109 13.43 5.97 -4.14
C VAL A 109 14.10 4.65 -3.75
N LYS A 110 13.42 3.86 -2.91
CA LYS A 110 13.87 2.53 -2.48
C LYS A 110 12.81 1.47 -2.80
N ASP A 111 13.25 0.21 -2.83
CA ASP A 111 12.40 -0.95 -3.13
C ASP A 111 11.89 -1.67 -1.88
N SER A 112 12.41 -1.32 -0.70
CA SER A 112 11.94 -1.84 0.59
C SER A 112 11.81 -0.72 1.64
N PHE A 113 10.92 -0.91 2.60
CA PHE A 113 10.81 -0.01 3.76
C PHE A 113 12.00 -0.08 4.70
N ASP A 114 12.66 -1.24 4.78
CA ASP A 114 13.85 -1.44 5.59
C ASP A 114 15.04 -0.63 5.05
N ASP A 115 15.16 -0.50 3.73
CA ASP A 115 16.18 0.38 3.11
C ASP A 115 15.90 1.86 3.40
N ILE A 116 14.64 2.28 3.41
CA ILE A 116 14.26 3.65 3.77
C ILE A 116 14.59 3.91 5.24
N ARG A 117 14.23 3.00 6.13
CA ARG A 117 14.52 3.11 7.57
C ARG A 117 16.04 3.12 7.82
N SER A 118 16.80 2.28 7.12
CA SER A 118 18.26 2.24 7.23
C SER A 118 18.90 3.53 6.72
N ALA A 119 18.41 4.08 5.60
CA ALA A 119 18.85 5.38 5.09
C ALA A 119 18.53 6.53 6.07
N LEU A 120 17.35 6.49 6.69
CA LEU A 120 16.95 7.49 7.69
C LEU A 120 17.83 7.41 8.95
N ASN A 121 18.06 6.20 9.45
CA ASN A 121 18.85 5.98 10.66
C ASN A 121 20.35 6.31 10.47
N SER A 122 20.88 6.10 9.27
CA SER A 122 22.26 6.48 8.91
C SER A 122 22.42 7.96 8.56
N GLY A 123 21.33 8.70 8.35
CA GLY A 123 21.37 10.10 7.92
C GLY A 123 21.62 10.29 6.42
N ALA A 124 21.50 9.24 5.61
CA ALA A 124 21.57 9.33 4.15
C ALA A 124 20.35 10.04 3.53
N ILE A 125 19.25 10.14 4.29
CA ILE A 125 18.07 10.96 4.01
C ILE A 125 17.70 11.72 5.30
N ASP A 126 17.10 12.90 5.13
CA ASP A 126 16.69 13.74 6.28
C ASP A 126 15.40 13.20 6.90
N VAL A 127 14.47 12.76 6.06
CA VAL A 127 13.16 12.25 6.45
C VAL A 127 12.72 11.05 5.61
N GLY A 128 11.88 10.18 6.17
CA GLY A 128 11.25 9.07 5.46
C GLY A 128 9.75 9.24 5.36
N PHE A 129 9.16 8.93 4.21
CA PHE A 129 7.70 8.82 4.07
C PHE A 129 7.26 7.37 4.30
N LEU A 130 6.70 7.11 5.49
CA LEU A 130 6.46 5.76 6.00
C LEU A 130 5.07 5.68 6.62
N SER A 131 4.55 4.46 6.76
CA SER A 131 3.43 4.18 7.65
C SER A 131 3.95 3.99 9.07
N GLU A 132 3.06 4.09 10.06
CA GLU A 132 3.44 4.06 11.48
C GLU A 132 4.21 2.79 11.87
N LYS A 133 3.85 1.67 11.28
CA LYS A 133 4.52 0.40 11.52
C LYS A 133 5.95 0.39 10.99
N GLU A 134 6.17 0.78 9.73
CA GLU A 134 7.51 0.74 9.12
C GLU A 134 8.43 1.88 9.59
N ALA A 135 7.90 2.88 10.31
CA ALA A 135 8.69 3.93 10.94
C ALA A 135 9.66 3.41 12.02
N GLY A 136 9.35 2.30 12.70
CA GLY A 136 10.27 1.64 13.63
C GLY A 136 10.77 2.53 14.79
N GLY A 137 9.86 3.31 15.41
CA GLY A 137 10.19 4.19 16.54
C GLY A 137 10.77 5.56 16.17
N ASN A 138 10.88 5.87 14.87
CA ASN A 138 11.29 7.19 14.42
C ASN A 138 10.27 8.29 14.78
N LYS A 139 10.75 9.53 14.84
CA LYS A 139 9.95 10.69 15.25
C LYS A 139 9.00 11.10 14.13
N LYS A 140 7.70 10.96 14.39
CA LYS A 140 6.62 11.43 13.49
C LYS A 140 6.65 12.95 13.37
N LEU A 141 6.53 13.47 12.15
CA LEU A 141 6.46 14.88 11.83
C LEU A 141 5.13 15.22 11.13
N GLY A 142 4.49 16.29 11.59
CA GLY A 142 3.30 16.85 10.94
C GLY A 142 2.05 15.96 11.06
N SER A 143 1.13 16.17 10.11
CA SER A 143 -0.17 15.50 10.04
C SER A 143 -0.15 14.26 9.13
N VAL A 144 -1.22 13.47 9.21
CA VAL A 144 -1.43 12.30 8.36
C VAL A 144 -1.53 12.68 6.89
N ILE A 145 -0.85 11.93 6.04
CA ILE A 145 -0.88 12.05 4.58
C ILE A 145 -1.64 10.84 4.05
N ARG A 146 -2.81 11.07 3.45
CA ARG A 146 -3.63 10.00 2.85
C ARG A 146 -3.32 9.87 1.36
N CYS A 147 -2.91 8.69 0.93
CA CYS A 147 -2.52 8.44 -0.47
C CYS A 147 -3.42 7.43 -1.17
N ALA A 148 -4.21 6.68 -0.40
CA ALA A 148 -5.26 5.83 -0.91
C ALA A 148 -6.64 6.36 -0.47
N SER A 149 -7.68 5.99 -1.22
CA SER A 149 -9.07 6.26 -0.85
C SER A 149 -9.65 5.15 0.03
N THR A 150 -9.03 3.96 0.01
CA THR A 150 -9.43 2.79 0.81
C THR A 150 -8.20 1.98 1.19
N GLY A 151 -8.36 1.07 2.14
CA GLY A 151 -7.31 0.09 2.45
C GLY A 151 -7.10 -0.95 1.35
N PRO A 152 -6.27 -1.98 1.64
CA PRO A 152 -5.86 -2.95 0.64
C PRO A 152 -7.06 -3.77 0.14
N ALA A 153 -7.07 -3.99 -1.18
CA ALA A 153 -8.14 -4.68 -1.88
C ALA A 153 -7.56 -5.50 -3.05
N TYR A 154 -8.47 -6.01 -3.89
CA TYR A 154 -8.14 -6.71 -5.12
C TYR A 154 -8.39 -5.77 -6.30
N MET A 155 -7.31 -5.45 -7.01
CA MET A 155 -7.34 -4.65 -8.22
C MET A 155 -7.65 -5.55 -9.42
N ILE A 156 -8.70 -5.21 -10.18
CA ILE A 156 -9.22 -5.97 -11.31
C ILE A 156 -9.40 -5.07 -12.53
N ARG A 157 -9.53 -5.66 -13.72
CA ARG A 157 -9.97 -4.90 -14.89
C ARG A 157 -11.41 -4.39 -14.69
N LYS A 158 -11.71 -3.21 -15.24
CA LYS A 158 -13.03 -2.55 -15.09
C LYS A 158 -14.17 -3.33 -15.75
N ASP A 159 -13.89 -4.05 -16.84
CA ASP A 159 -14.86 -4.92 -17.53
C ASP A 159 -15.32 -6.11 -16.66
N MET A 160 -14.50 -6.54 -15.68
CA MET A 160 -14.79 -7.69 -14.83
C MET A 160 -15.61 -7.36 -13.57
N VAL A 161 -15.97 -6.09 -13.32
CA VAL A 161 -16.61 -5.69 -12.05
C VAL A 161 -17.87 -6.50 -11.77
N ASN A 162 -18.73 -6.68 -12.79
CA ASN A 162 -19.97 -7.42 -12.65
C ASN A 162 -19.73 -8.92 -12.40
N GLU A 163 -18.79 -9.51 -13.14
CA GLU A 163 -18.41 -10.92 -13.00
C GLU A 163 -17.77 -11.23 -11.64
N MET A 164 -17.10 -10.26 -11.03
CA MET A 164 -16.35 -10.43 -9.78
C MET A 164 -17.11 -9.99 -8.52
N GLN A 165 -18.38 -9.58 -8.64
CA GLN A 165 -19.19 -9.17 -7.48
C GLN A 165 -19.37 -10.28 -6.44
N TRP A 166 -19.37 -11.55 -6.87
CA TRP A 166 -19.45 -12.68 -5.95
C TRP A 166 -18.26 -12.68 -4.96
N PHE A 167 -17.08 -12.29 -5.43
CA PHE A 167 -15.87 -12.27 -4.62
C PHE A 167 -15.92 -11.11 -3.62
N ASP A 168 -16.35 -9.92 -4.06
CA ASP A 168 -16.57 -8.77 -3.19
C ASP A 168 -17.55 -9.11 -2.04
N ARG A 169 -18.69 -9.72 -2.36
CA ARG A 169 -19.67 -10.17 -1.36
C ARG A 169 -19.08 -11.22 -0.41
N ALA A 170 -18.28 -12.15 -0.92
CA ALA A 170 -17.63 -13.17 -0.10
C ALA A 170 -16.61 -12.57 0.87
N VAL A 171 -15.79 -11.62 0.41
CA VAL A 171 -14.85 -10.90 1.29
C VAL A 171 -15.60 -10.10 2.35
N LYS A 172 -16.64 -9.36 1.99
CA LYS A 172 -17.49 -8.61 2.94
C LYS A 172 -18.14 -9.50 4.00
N ARG A 173 -18.48 -10.75 3.66
CA ARG A 173 -18.95 -11.74 4.63
C ARG A 173 -17.80 -12.26 5.50
N LEU A 174 -16.66 -12.59 4.89
CA LEU A 174 -15.49 -13.11 5.58
C LEU A 174 -15.01 -12.15 6.66
N ILE A 175 -14.88 -10.85 6.39
CA ILE A 175 -14.38 -9.86 7.35
C ILE A 175 -15.24 -9.74 8.62
N ARG A 176 -16.51 -10.19 8.58
CA ARG A 176 -17.42 -10.19 9.72
C ARG A 176 -17.30 -11.44 10.59
N THR A 177 -16.49 -12.41 10.20
CA THR A 177 -16.33 -13.69 10.91
C THR A 177 -15.23 -13.63 11.97
N ARG A 178 -15.34 -14.46 13.02
CA ARG A 178 -14.26 -14.68 13.99
C ARG A 178 -13.01 -15.28 13.34
N ASP A 179 -13.20 -16.07 12.29
CA ASP A 179 -12.13 -16.62 11.47
C ASP A 179 -11.24 -15.55 10.87
N PHE A 180 -11.82 -14.46 10.37
CA PHE A 180 -11.04 -13.34 9.85
C PHE A 180 -10.22 -12.65 10.94
N LYS A 181 -10.82 -12.39 12.10
CA LYS A 181 -10.09 -11.82 13.25
C LYS A 181 -8.90 -12.68 13.66
N ARG A 182 -9.09 -14.01 13.73
CA ARG A 182 -8.03 -14.97 14.03
C ARG A 182 -6.93 -14.97 12.98
N MET A 183 -7.28 -14.93 11.69
CA MET A 183 -6.27 -14.82 10.62
C MET A 183 -5.44 -13.54 10.73
N CYS A 184 -6.05 -12.42 11.09
CA CYS A 184 -5.31 -11.18 11.35
C CYS A 184 -4.37 -11.35 12.55
N GLN A 185 -4.86 -11.84 13.69
CA GLN A 185 -4.03 -12.09 14.87
C GLN A 185 -2.87 -13.05 14.60
N ASP A 186 -3.11 -14.13 13.86
CA ASP A 186 -2.08 -15.10 13.49
C ASP A 186 -1.02 -14.46 12.58
N ALA A 187 -1.44 -13.58 11.66
CA ALA A 187 -0.53 -12.83 10.80
C ALA A 187 0.27 -11.80 11.61
N ASP A 188 -0.36 -11.10 12.54
CA ASP A 188 0.27 -10.13 13.42
C ASP A 188 1.34 -10.81 14.28
N ASN A 189 1.02 -11.95 14.89
CA ASN A 189 1.95 -12.75 15.69
C ASN A 189 3.12 -13.30 14.86
N LYS A 190 2.86 -13.75 13.63
CA LYS A 190 3.88 -14.41 12.80
C LYS A 190 4.80 -13.43 12.07
N TYR A 191 4.26 -12.31 11.62
CA TYR A 191 4.94 -11.39 10.72
C TYR A 191 5.06 -9.96 11.28
N GLY A 192 4.67 -9.75 12.54
CA GLY A 192 4.55 -8.42 13.13
C GLY A 192 3.60 -7.55 12.33
N MET A 193 2.51 -8.14 11.79
CA MET A 193 1.52 -7.44 10.97
C MET A 193 0.79 -6.32 11.69
#